data_AF-A0A645JAC7-F1
#
_entry.id   AF-A0A645JAC7-F1
#
_cell.length_a   1.000
_cell.length_b   1.000
_cell.length_c   1.000
_cell.angle_alpha   90.00
_cell.angle_beta   90.00
_cell.angle_gamma   90.00
#
_symmetry.space_group_name_H-M   'P 1'
#
loop_
_entity.id
_entity.type
_entity.pdbx_description
1 polymer ?
#
loop_
_entity_poly.entity_id
_entity_poly.type
_entity_poly.pdbx_seq_one_letter_code
_entity_poly.pdbx_strand_id
1 'polypeptide(L)' 'MLNDMGYKTGINVDKLIEAAKYEKSIINGNFSGHLVNIQKEQQCIN' A
#
# COMPACT_ATOMS: atom_id res chain seq x y z
N MET A 1 -6.21 0.14 7.09
CA MET A 1 -7.13 -0.78 7.79
C MET A 1 -7.01 -0.68 9.31
N LEU A 2 -5.97 -1.22 9.97
CA LEU A 2 -5.92 -1.23 11.45
C LEU A 2 -5.92 0.16 12.08
N ASN A 3 -5.19 1.11 11.49
CA ASN A 3 -5.23 2.51 11.92
C ASN A 3 -6.64 3.11 11.77
N ASP A 4 -7.33 2.79 10.69
CA ASP A 4 -8.69 3.29 10.39
C ASP A 4 -9.74 2.69 11.33
N MET A 5 -9.47 1.51 11.91
CA MET A 5 -10.27 0.90 12.96
C MET A 5 -9.99 1.47 14.36
N GLY A 6 -9.12 2.48 14.48
CA GLY A 6 -8.81 3.17 15.72
C GLY A 6 -7.66 2.56 16.53
N TYR A 7 -6.97 1.53 16.01
CA TYR A 7 -5.80 0.96 16.67
C TYR A 7 -4.58 1.87 16.51
N LYS A 8 -3.94 2.21 17.63
CA LYS A 8 -2.66 2.95 17.63
C LYS A 8 -1.52 1.97 17.37
N THR A 9 -1.19 1.79 16.10
CA THR A 9 -0.09 0.87 15.70
C THR A 9 1.29 1.53 15.75
N GLY A 10 1.36 2.87 15.77
CA GLY A 10 2.62 3.62 15.62
C GLY A 10 3.19 3.59 14.19
N ILE A 11 2.47 3.00 13.24
CA ILE A 11 2.91 2.83 11.86
C ILE A 11 2.37 3.95 10.98
N ASN A 12 3.27 4.56 10.20
CA ASN A 12 2.90 5.47 9.11
C ASN A 12 2.66 4.64 7.82
N VAL A 13 1.40 4.52 7.42
CA VAL A 13 0.98 3.70 6.27
C VAL A 13 1.53 4.23 4.96
N ASP A 14 1.60 5.55 4.78
CA ASP A 14 2.11 6.15 3.55
C ASP A 14 3.58 5.79 3.31
N LYS A 15 4.40 5.86 4.35
CA LYS A 15 5.81 5.45 4.29
C LYS A 15 5.98 3.97 3.97
N LEU A 16 5.10 3.12 4.50
CA LEU A 16 5.12 1.68 4.17
C LEU A 16 4.77 1.43 2.70
N ILE A 17 3.78 2.14 2.16
CA ILE A 17 3.40 2.01 0.76
C ILE A 17 4.52 2.52 -0.15
N GLU A 18 5.18 3.62 0.21
CA GLU A 18 6.33 4.16 -0.54
C GLU A 18 7.49 3.16 -0.58
N ALA A 19 7.88 2.60 0.57
CA ALA A 19 8.91 1.57 0.65
C ALA A 19 8.56 0.33 -0.19
N ALA A 20 7.33 -0.17 -0.11
CA ALA A 20 6.90 -1.32 -0.90
C ALA A 20 6.88 -1.04 -2.42
N LYS A 21 6.57 0.20 -2.84
CA LYS A 21 6.65 0.61 -4.24
C LYS A 21 8.09 0.68 -4.73
N TYR A 22 9.01 1.14 -3.87
CA TYR A 22 10.43 1.12 -4.17
C TYR A 22 10.96 -0.31 -4.30
N GLU A 23 10.64 -1.20 -3.35
CA GLU A 23 11.03 -2.62 -3.45
C GLU A 23 10.54 -3.26 -4.76
N LYS A 24 9.30 -2.96 -5.16
CA LYS A 24 8.73 -3.42 -6.44
C LYS A 24 9.46 -2.89 -7.67
N SER A 25 10.11 -1.72 -7.61
CA SER A 25 10.83 -1.16 -8.76
C SER A 25 12.19 -1.82 -8.99
N ILE A 26 12.76 -2.45 -7.96
CA ILE A 26 14.10 -3.06 -8.00
C ILE A 26 14.08 -4.60 -7.93
N ILE A 27 13.03 -5.20 -7.36
CA ILE A 27 12.91 -6.66 -7.22
C ILE A 27 11.90 -7.17 -8.25
N ASN A 28 12.36 -8.05 -9.14
CA ASN A 28 11.47 -8.79 -10.02
C ASN A 28 10.77 -9.90 -9.23
N GLY A 29 9.46 -9.78 -9.05
CA GLY A 29 8.67 -10.73 -8.28
C GLY A 29 7.17 -10.48 -8.39
N ASN A 30 6.38 -11.34 -7.76
CA ASN A 30 4.93 -11.17 -7.69
C ASN A 30 4.54 -10.36 -6.45
N PHE A 31 3.85 -9.23 -6.65
CA PHE A 31 3.43 -8.33 -5.57
C PHE A 31 1.90 -8.31 -5.47
N SER A 32 1.36 -8.99 -4.46
CA SER A 32 -0.09 -9.11 -4.22
C SER A 32 -0.66 -8.04 -3.28
N GLY A 33 0.17 -7.14 -2.76
CA GLY A 33 -0.26 -6.08 -1.85
C GLY A 33 -1.24 -5.12 -2.50
N HIS A 34 -2.51 -5.13 -2.06
CA HIS A 34 -3.57 -4.31 -2.65
C HIS A 34 -3.23 -2.81 -2.65
N LEU A 35 -2.75 -2.28 -1.51
CA LEU A 35 -2.37 -0.86 -1.36
C LEU A 35 -1.19 -0.43 -2.24
N VAL A 36 -0.31 -1.35 -2.62
CA VAL A 36 0.82 -1.08 -3.52
C VAL A 36 0.34 -0.88 -4.96
N ASN A 37 -0.76 -1.53 -5.32
CA ASN A 37 -1.31 -1.57 -6.68
C ASN A 37 -2.43 -0.53 -6.91
N ILE A 38 -3.02 0.05 -5.87
CA ILE A 38 -4.04 1.10 -5.99
C ILE A 38 -3.37 2.46 -6.26
N GLN A 39 -3.85 3.16 -7.28
CA GLN A 39 -3.56 4.58 -7.48
C GLN A 39 -4.64 5.43 -6.80
N LYS A 40 -4.30 6.65 -6.37
CA LYS A 40 -5.24 7.54 -5.64
C LYS A 40 -6.53 7.85 -6.41
N GLU A 41 -6.54 7.63 -7.72
CA GLU A 41 -7.67 7.89 -8.63
C GLU A 41 -8.27 6.62 -9.23
N GLN A 42 -7.95 5.44 -8.66
CA GLN A 42 -8.47 4.18 -9.18
C GLN A 42 -9.98 4.09 -8.91
N GLN A 43 -10.77 4.35 -9.96
CA GLN A 43 -12.21 4.21 -9.93
C GLN A 43 -12.58 2.73 -9.96
N CYS A 44 -13.54 2.33 -9.13
CA CYS A 44 -14.18 1.03 -9.26
C CYS A 44 -14.89 0.98 -10.63
N ILE A 45 -14.56 -0.01 -11.46
CA ILE A 45 -15.33 -0.30 -12.66
C ILE A 45 -16.61 -0.97 -12.18
N ASN A 46 -17.77 -0.34 -12.42
CA ASN A 46 -19.08 -0.97 -12.19
C ASN A 46 -19.39 -1.98 -13.29
#